data_AF-A0A497GHQ0-F1
#
_entry.id   AF-A0A497GHQ0-F1
#
_cell.length_a   1.000
_cell.length_b   1.000
_cell.length_c   1.000
_cell.angle_alpha   90.00
_cell.angle_beta   90.00
_cell.angle_gamma   90.00
#
_symmetry.space_group_name_H-M   'P 1'
#
loop_
_entity.id
_entity.type
_entity.pdbx_description
1 polymer ?
#
loop_
_entity_poly.entity_id
_entity_poly.type
_entity_poly.pdbx_seq_one_letter_code
_entity_poly.pdbx_strand_id
1 'polypeptide(L)'
;MSEVEKERRRERVSDVEELRDVLTAVADFLKEIREPIEGLLESLLGSLRGDKLGEDVANFYKRLKEAGMSDDEVRDFTRRYLEQRLMVGDLISKFISLMERHAGKPKVIVSPMKERKVEEEKRSEKEKGHEDEHS
;
A
#
# COMPACT_ATOMS: atom_id res chain seq x y z
N MET A 1 -26.86 -42.03 33.44
CA MET A 1 -27.29 -41.15 32.34
C MET A 1 -28.36 -41.87 31.55
N SER A 2 -29.54 -41.27 31.43
CA SER A 2 -30.65 -41.84 30.65
C SER A 2 -30.37 -41.73 29.15
N GLU A 3 -31.06 -42.53 28.32
CA GLU A 3 -30.94 -42.42 26.86
C GLU A 3 -31.31 -41.02 26.35
N VAL A 4 -32.30 -40.39 26.97
CA VAL A 4 -32.73 -39.01 26.70
C VAL A 4 -31.61 -37.99 26.94
N GLU A 5 -30.78 -38.17 27.96
CA GLU A 5 -29.62 -37.30 28.19
C GLU A 5 -28.51 -37.51 27.15
N LYS A 6 -28.32 -38.75 26.67
CA LYS A 6 -27.34 -39.05 25.61
C LYS A 6 -27.77 -38.43 24.28
N GLU A 7 -29.06 -38.47 23.97
CA GLU A 7 -29.64 -37.92 22.75
C GLU A 7 -29.56 -36.39 22.72
N ARG A 8 -29.97 -35.71 23.80
CA ARG A 8 -29.83 -34.25 23.94
C ARG A 8 -28.38 -33.75 23.92
N ARG A 9 -27.42 -34.59 24.33
CA ARG A 9 -25.99 -34.27 24.24
C ARG A 9 -25.49 -34.42 22.81
N ARG A 10 -25.97 -35.41 22.06
CA ARG A 10 -25.63 -35.59 20.64
C ARG A 10 -26.18 -34.43 19.79
N GLU A 11 -27.42 -34.02 20.00
CA GLU A 11 -27.99 -32.82 19.34
C GLU A 11 -27.15 -31.58 19.60
N ARG A 12 -26.83 -31.28 20.87
CA ARG A 12 -26.01 -30.10 21.20
C ARG A 12 -24.60 -30.13 20.61
N VAL A 13 -24.01 -31.32 20.45
CA VAL A 13 -22.71 -31.44 19.77
C VAL A 13 -22.89 -31.18 18.27
N SER A 14 -23.95 -31.70 17.65
CA SER A 14 -24.29 -31.45 16.25
C SER A 14 -24.49 -29.95 15.96
N ASP A 15 -25.25 -29.23 16.81
CA ASP A 15 -25.50 -27.80 16.63
C ASP A 15 -24.21 -26.96 16.68
N VAL A 16 -23.28 -27.34 17.57
CA VAL A 16 -21.98 -26.67 17.71
C VAL A 16 -21.08 -26.97 16.51
N GLU A 17 -21.15 -28.19 15.97
CA GLU A 17 -20.42 -28.56 14.77
C GLU A 17 -20.93 -27.81 13.53
N GLU A 18 -22.25 -27.71 13.36
CA GLU A 18 -22.86 -26.95 12.27
C GLU A 18 -22.48 -25.47 12.33
N LEU A 19 -22.55 -24.85 13.52
CA LEU A 19 -22.13 -23.45 13.69
C LEU A 19 -20.64 -23.27 13.39
N ARG A 20 -19.79 -24.20 13.83
CA ARG A 20 -18.36 -24.15 13.52
C ARG A 20 -18.13 -24.20 12.01
N ASP A 21 -18.84 -25.08 11.31
CA ASP A 21 -18.68 -25.25 9.88
C ASP A 21 -19.14 -24.00 9.11
N VAL A 22 -20.23 -23.34 9.54
CA VAL A 22 -20.66 -22.04 9.01
C VAL A 22 -19.59 -20.96 9.24
N LEU A 23 -19.03 -20.88 10.45
CA LEU A 23 -17.98 -19.89 10.75
C LEU A 23 -16.70 -20.16 9.96
N THR A 24 -16.35 -21.43 9.73
CA THR A 24 -15.25 -21.82 8.86
C THR A 24 -15.50 -21.39 7.43
N ALA A 25 -16.69 -21.63 6.88
CA ALA A 25 -17.05 -21.19 5.54
C ALA A 25 -16.96 -19.66 5.38
N VAL A 26 -17.41 -18.90 6.38
CA VAL A 26 -17.26 -17.43 6.38
C VAL A 26 -15.79 -17.03 6.44
N ALA A 27 -14.98 -17.67 7.29
CA ALA A 27 -13.56 -17.36 7.40
C ALA A 27 -12.79 -17.67 6.09
N ASP A 28 -13.12 -18.75 5.41
CA ASP A 28 -12.48 -19.12 4.15
C ASP A 28 -12.89 -18.19 3.01
N PHE A 29 -14.17 -17.81 2.93
CA PHE A 29 -14.63 -16.78 2.00
C PHE A 29 -13.90 -15.44 2.20
N LEU A 30 -13.68 -15.02 3.45
CA LEU A 30 -12.93 -13.80 3.75
C LEU A 30 -11.45 -13.89 3.31
N LYS A 31 -10.83 -15.08 3.40
CA LYS A 31 -9.46 -15.29 2.89
C LYS A 31 -9.43 -15.23 1.36
N GLU A 32 -10.42 -15.82 0.70
CA GLU A 32 -10.51 -15.81 -0.77
C GLU A 32 -10.70 -14.41 -1.34
N ILE A 33 -11.40 -13.52 -0.62
CA ILE A 33 -11.61 -12.12 -1.04
C ILE A 33 -10.36 -11.26 -0.81
N ARG A 34 -9.49 -11.62 0.13
CA ARG A 34 -8.32 -10.82 0.50
C ARG A 34 -7.40 -10.56 -0.68
N GLU A 35 -7.02 -11.60 -1.43
CA GLU A 35 -6.08 -11.49 -2.55
C GLU A 35 -6.62 -10.63 -3.71
N PRO A 36 -7.87 -10.82 -4.20
CA PRO A 36 -8.47 -9.93 -5.19
C PRO A 36 -8.50 -8.46 -4.76
N ILE A 37 -8.83 -8.19 -3.49
CA ILE A 37 -8.84 -6.82 -2.96
C ILE A 37 -7.44 -6.23 -2.94
N GLU A 38 -6.44 -6.99 -2.48
CA GLU A 38 -5.04 -6.55 -2.48
C GLU A 38 -4.54 -6.24 -3.89
N GLY A 39 -4.82 -7.11 -4.88
CA GLY A 39 -4.45 -6.87 -6.27
C GLY A 39 -5.12 -5.63 -6.89
N LEU A 40 -6.39 -5.38 -6.58
CA LEU A 40 -7.09 -4.17 -6.99
C LEU A 40 -6.45 -2.91 -6.39
N LEU A 41 -6.10 -2.94 -5.11
CA LEU A 41 -5.45 -1.83 -4.43
C LEU A 41 -4.04 -1.58 -4.97
N GLU A 42 -3.25 -2.62 -5.22
CA GLU A 42 -1.92 -2.51 -5.84
C GLU A 42 -1.99 -1.91 -7.25
N SER A 43 -2.96 -2.32 -8.07
CA SER A 43 -3.20 -1.73 -9.38
C SER A 43 -3.57 -0.25 -9.29
N LEU A 44 -4.46 0.10 -8.35
CA LEU A 44 -4.83 1.50 -8.10
C LEU A 44 -3.65 2.33 -7.58
N LEU A 45 -2.82 1.80 -6.69
CA LEU A 45 -1.58 2.44 -6.22
C LEU A 45 -0.57 2.62 -7.35
N GLY A 46 -0.43 1.62 -8.22
CA GLY A 46 0.38 1.70 -9.44
C GLY A 46 -0.11 2.78 -10.41
N SER A 47 -1.39 3.16 -10.33
CA SER A 47 -1.96 4.30 -11.07
C SER A 47 -1.76 5.64 -10.37
N LEU A 48 -1.57 5.65 -9.04
CA LEU A 48 -1.33 6.84 -8.21
C LEU A 48 0.16 7.22 -8.09
N ARG A 49 1.07 6.54 -8.81
CA ARG A 49 2.48 6.95 -8.86
C ARG A 49 2.60 8.41 -9.32
N GLY A 50 3.50 9.16 -8.68
CA GLY A 50 3.59 10.62 -8.84
C GLY A 50 3.86 11.09 -10.27
N ASP A 51 4.47 10.25 -11.10
CA ASP A 51 4.66 10.46 -12.53
C ASP A 51 3.32 10.48 -13.28
N LYS A 52 2.46 9.47 -13.06
CA LYS A 52 1.13 9.41 -13.66
C LYS A 52 0.21 10.51 -13.14
N LEU A 53 0.27 10.80 -11.85
CA LEU A 53 -0.51 11.90 -11.27
C LEU A 53 -0.13 13.25 -11.90
N GLY A 54 1.16 13.51 -12.07
CA GLY A 54 1.64 14.74 -12.72
C GLY A 54 1.17 14.84 -14.17
N GLU A 55 1.24 13.75 -14.92
CA GLU A 55 0.74 13.69 -16.30
C GLU A 55 -0.78 13.93 -16.38
N ASP A 56 -1.57 13.30 -15.49
CA ASP A 56 -3.02 13.48 -15.43
C ASP A 56 -3.40 14.93 -15.13
N VAL A 57 -2.73 15.56 -14.17
CA VAL A 57 -2.95 16.97 -13.79
C VAL A 57 -2.56 17.92 -14.93
N ALA A 58 -1.44 17.65 -15.61
CA ALA A 58 -1.01 18.44 -16.75
C ALA A 58 -1.99 18.33 -17.93
N ASN A 59 -2.52 17.14 -18.20
CA ASN A 59 -3.51 16.92 -19.24
C ASN A 59 -4.86 17.57 -18.89
N PHE A 60 -5.27 17.53 -17.63
CA PHE A 60 -6.45 18.25 -17.15
C PHE A 60 -6.31 19.77 -17.36
N TYR A 61 -5.17 20.34 -16.96
CA TYR A 61 -4.87 21.75 -17.19
C TYR A 61 -4.95 22.15 -18.68
N LYS A 62 -4.34 21.36 -19.57
CA LYS A 62 -4.38 21.59 -21.02
C LYS A 62 -5.79 21.60 -21.56
N ARG A 63 -6.63 20.63 -21.16
CA ARG A 63 -8.03 20.54 -21.61
C ARG A 63 -8.86 21.74 -21.18
N LEU A 64 -8.66 22.25 -19.96
CA LEU A 64 -9.36 23.45 -19.51
C LEU A 64 -8.95 24.68 -20.32
N LYS A 65 -7.66 24.83 -20.64
CA LYS A 65 -7.14 25.89 -21.51
C LYS A 65 -7.72 25.80 -22.92
N GLU A 66 -7.71 24.60 -23.50
CA GLU A 66 -8.27 24.33 -24.83
C GLU A 66 -9.78 24.59 -24.88
N ALA A 67 -10.50 24.38 -23.78
CA ALA A 67 -11.91 24.70 -23.64
C ALA A 67 -12.20 26.23 -23.54
N GLY A 68 -11.16 27.08 -23.56
CA GLY A 68 -11.30 28.53 -23.54
C GLY A 68 -11.58 29.11 -22.14
N MET A 69 -11.32 28.36 -21.08
CA MET A 69 -11.45 28.82 -19.70
C MET A 69 -10.35 29.82 -19.35
N SER A 70 -10.65 30.80 -18.49
CA SER A 70 -9.67 31.83 -18.11
C SER A 70 -8.49 31.22 -17.32
N ASP A 71 -7.30 31.82 -17.43
CA ASP A 71 -6.10 31.29 -16.75
C ASP A 71 -6.29 31.20 -15.21
N ASP A 72 -7.08 32.10 -14.61
CA ASP A 72 -7.41 32.06 -13.18
C ASP A 72 -8.30 30.88 -12.81
N GLU A 73 -9.35 30.62 -13.58
CA GLU A 73 -10.24 29.48 -13.39
C GLU A 73 -9.52 28.16 -13.65
N VAL A 74 -8.72 28.08 -14.73
CA VAL A 74 -7.91 26.90 -15.05
C VAL A 74 -6.98 26.56 -13.88
N ARG A 75 -6.30 27.56 -13.32
CA ARG A 75 -5.41 27.38 -12.17
C ARG A 75 -6.16 26.90 -10.94
N ASP A 76 -7.32 27.49 -10.64
CA ASP A 76 -8.14 27.09 -9.50
C ASP A 76 -8.63 25.64 -9.63
N PHE A 77 -9.26 25.28 -10.75
CA PHE A 77 -9.75 23.92 -10.96
C PHE A 77 -8.63 22.89 -10.98
N THR A 78 -7.49 23.21 -11.59
CA THR A 78 -6.34 22.30 -11.61
C THR A 78 -5.78 22.08 -10.20
N ARG A 79 -5.67 23.15 -9.39
CA ARG A 79 -5.25 23.03 -7.99
C ARG A 79 -6.21 22.15 -7.20
N ARG A 80 -7.52 22.40 -7.30
CA ARG A 80 -8.55 21.61 -6.60
C ARG A 80 -8.55 20.15 -7.04
N TYR A 81 -8.35 19.88 -8.32
CA TYR A 81 -8.24 18.52 -8.85
C TYR A 81 -7.02 17.79 -8.27
N LEU A 82 -5.86 18.44 -8.22
CA LEU A 82 -4.65 17.89 -7.59
C LEU A 82 -4.88 17.61 -6.09
N GLU A 83 -5.43 18.57 -5.35
CA GLU A 83 -5.72 18.41 -3.91
C GLU A 83 -6.65 17.23 -3.63
N GLN A 84 -7.74 17.09 -4.40
CA GLN A 84 -8.66 15.96 -4.27
C GLN A 84 -7.97 14.62 -4.54
N ARG A 85 -7.11 14.54 -5.57
CA ARG A 85 -6.35 13.33 -5.89
C ARG A 85 -5.35 12.98 -4.79
N LEU A 86 -4.66 13.96 -4.22
CA LEU A 86 -3.74 13.76 -3.09
C LEU A 86 -4.47 13.29 -1.84
N MET A 87 -5.63 13.88 -1.51
CA MET A 87 -6.47 13.43 -0.39
C MET A 87 -6.90 11.96 -0.53
N VAL A 88 -7.27 11.54 -1.73
CA VAL A 88 -7.61 10.13 -2.01
C VAL A 88 -6.36 9.24 -1.85
N GLY A 89 -5.20 9.69 -2.34
CA GLY A 89 -3.93 8.99 -2.14
C GLY A 89 -3.57 8.82 -0.65
N ASP A 90 -3.75 9.87 0.15
CA ASP A 90 -3.52 9.83 1.60
C ASP A 90 -4.46 8.86 2.33
N LEU A 91 -5.73 8.84 1.93
CA LEU A 91 -6.73 7.92 2.51
C LEU A 91 -6.39 6.47 2.19
N ILE A 92 -6.02 6.18 0.94
CA ILE A 92 -5.57 4.86 0.50
C ILE A 92 -4.32 4.44 1.28
N SER A 93 -3.34 5.35 1.41
CA SER A 93 -2.10 5.10 2.15
C SER A 93 -2.35 4.77 3.62
N LYS A 94 -3.30 5.48 4.26
CA LYS A 94 -3.72 5.20 5.64
C LYS A 94 -4.43 3.85 5.77
N PHE A 95 -5.29 3.50 4.81
CA PHE A 95 -5.98 2.21 4.79
C PHE A 95 -4.99 1.04 4.67
N ILE A 96 -4.01 1.15 3.78
CA ILE A 96 -2.95 0.14 3.62
C ILE A 96 -2.14 0.01 4.91
N SER A 97 -1.72 1.14 5.48
CA SER A 97 -0.97 1.15 6.74
C SER A 97 -1.74 0.48 7.89
N LEU A 98 -3.08 0.60 7.90
CA LEU A 98 -3.94 -0.06 8.87
C LEU A 98 -4.02 -1.57 8.64
N MET A 99 -4.17 -1.99 7.38
CA MET A 99 -4.16 -3.40 6.97
C MET A 99 -2.81 -4.07 7.27
N GLU A 100 -1.69 -3.44 6.94
CA GLU A 100 -0.34 -3.93 7.25
C GLU A 100 -0.11 -4.11 8.76
N ARG A 101 -0.69 -3.24 9.59
CA ARG A 101 -0.62 -3.34 11.04
C ARG A 101 -1.40 -4.54 11.60
N HIS A 102 -2.48 -4.95 10.95
CA HIS A 102 -3.30 -6.10 11.35
C HIS A 102 -2.85 -7.41 10.69
N ALA A 103 -2.15 -7.35 9.56
CA ALA A 103 -1.73 -8.51 8.77
C ALA A 103 -0.40 -9.15 9.21
N GLY A 104 0.25 -8.68 10.29
CA GLY A 104 1.50 -9.28 10.80
C GLY A 104 2.65 -9.19 9.79
N LYS A 105 3.46 -8.12 9.91
CA LYS A 105 4.66 -7.78 9.11
C LYS A 105 5.23 -8.93 8.23
N PRO A 106 5.17 -8.83 6.89
CA PRO A 106 6.13 -9.56 6.07
C PRO A 106 7.53 -8.97 6.31
N LYS A 107 8.51 -9.81 6.63
CA LYS A 107 9.93 -9.42 6.66
C LYS A 107 10.36 -9.05 5.24
N VAL A 108 10.31 -7.77 4.89
CA VAL A 108 11.03 -7.26 3.72
C VAL A 108 12.50 -7.14 4.12
N ILE A 109 13.33 -8.07 3.63
CA ILE A 109 14.79 -7.95 3.64
C ILE A 109 15.13 -6.82 2.68
N VAL A 110 15.28 -5.60 3.20
CA VAL A 110 15.93 -4.53 2.44
C VAL A 110 17.43 -4.81 2.47
N SER A 111 17.96 -5.38 1.38
CA SER A 111 19.41 -5.40 1.13
C SER A 111 19.92 -3.96 1.07
N PRO A 112 20.85 -3.53 1.95
CA PRO A 112 21.44 -2.21 1.85
C PRO A 112 22.48 -2.21 0.73
N MET A 113 22.03 -1.99 -0.50
CA MET A 113 22.92 -1.91 -1.68
C MET A 113 23.43 -0.49 -1.96
N LYS A 114 23.35 0.45 -1.00
CA LYS A 114 23.73 1.86 -1.25
C LYS A 114 24.85 2.43 -0.38
N GLU A 115 25.45 1.66 0.52
CA GLU A 115 26.52 2.18 1.38
C GLU A 115 27.95 1.87 0.89
N ARG A 116 28.13 0.97 -0.08
CA ARG A 116 29.50 0.59 -0.52
C ARG A 116 30.20 1.55 -1.48
N LYS A 117 29.51 2.50 -2.13
CA LYS A 117 30.16 3.40 -3.09
C LYS A 117 30.77 4.67 -2.47
N VAL A 118 30.34 5.07 -1.27
CA VAL A 118 30.83 6.32 -0.64
C VAL A 118 32.14 6.11 0.12
N GLU A 119 32.44 4.87 0.53
CA GLU A 119 33.65 4.58 1.32
C GLU A 119 34.91 4.37 0.44
N GLU A 120 34.74 3.98 -0.82
CA GLU A 120 35.85 3.76 -1.76
C GLU A 120 36.41 5.09 -2.30
N GLU A 121 35.55 6.09 -2.58
CA GLU A 121 36.01 7.43 -2.95
C GLU A 121 36.76 8.12 -1.80
N LYS A 122 36.27 8.02 -0.56
CA LYS A 122 36.91 8.64 0.60
C LYS A 122 38.28 8.03 0.97
N ARG A 123 38.52 6.75 0.66
CA ARG A 123 39.85 6.14 0.82
C ARG A 123 40.84 6.62 -0.23
N SER A 124 40.39 6.84 -1.47
CA SER A 124 41.26 7.29 -2.56
C SER A 124 41.76 8.74 -2.42
N GLU A 125 41.02 9.62 -1.74
CA GLU A 125 41.46 10.99 -1.46
C GLU A 125 42.42 11.08 -0.27
N LYS A 126 42.33 10.17 0.70
CA LYS A 126 43.16 10.19 1.90
C LYS A 126 44.57 9.63 1.69
N GLU A 127 44.76 8.72 0.74
CA GLU A 127 46.09 8.19 0.37
C GLU A 127 46.90 9.15 -0.52
N LYS A 128 46.26 10.08 -1.26
CA LYS A 128 46.99 11.06 -2.10
C LYS A 128 47.45 12.31 -1.37
N GLY A 129 47.00 12.54 -0.13
CA GLY A 129 47.35 13.74 0.66
C GLY A 129 48.49 13.55 1.66
N HIS A 130 49.22 12.42 1.64
CA HIS A 130 50.30 12.14 2.59
C HIS A 130 51.67 11.91 1.96
N GLU A 131 51.82 12.03 0.63
CA GLU A 131 53.13 11.93 -0.04
C GLU A 131 53.81 13.29 -0.30
N ASP A 132 53.12 14.42 -0.09
CA ASP A 132 53.63 15.76 -0.47
C ASP A 132 54.15 16.63 0.69
N GLU A 133 54.28 16.11 1.92
CA GLU A 133 54.75 16.91 3.08
C GLU A 133 56.13 16.52 3.64
N HIS A 134 56.89 15.67 2.94
CA HIS A 134 58.32 15.48 3.20
C HIS A 134 59.15 15.51 1.91
N SER A 135 59.48 16.72 1.47
CA SER A 135 60.67 17.00 0.64
C SER A 135 61.33 18.28 1.11
#